data_AF-A0A5C6PB09-F1
#
_entry.id   AF-A0A5C6PB09-F1
#
_cell.length_a   1.000
_cell.length_b   1.000
_cell.length_c   1.000
_cell.angle_alpha   90.00
_cell.angle_beta   90.00
_cell.angle_gamma   90.00
#
_symmetry.space_group_name_H-M   'P 1'
#
loop_
_entity.id
_entity.type
_entity.pdbx_description
1 polymer ?
#
loop_
_entity_poly.entity_id
_entity_poly.type
_entity_poly.pdbx_seq_one_letter_code
_entity_poly.pdbx_strand_id
1 'polypeptide(L)'
;MRVKGSESHRFICRSVAPQGTVLALFLFTLYNADFSYSSSSCHLQKFSDDSAAVGLITDGDDTEYRGLIQDFVDWSLRNNLRINANKTKELVVDLLRRNNLPPAP
;
A
#
# COMPACT_ATOMS: atom_id res chain seq x y z
N MET A 1 -20.36 -23.33 -28.13
CA MET A 1 -20.64 -24.58 -28.88
C MET A 1 -22.14 -24.82 -28.77
N ARG A 2 -22.87 -24.92 -29.89
CA ARG A 2 -24.34 -25.06 -29.89
C ARG A 2 -24.69 -26.49 -30.31
N VAL A 3 -25.42 -27.22 -29.46
CA VAL A 3 -26.04 -28.50 -29.80
C VAL A 3 -27.49 -28.43 -29.35
N LYS A 4 -28.42 -28.62 -30.29
CA LYS A 4 -29.86 -28.84 -30.07
C LYS A 4 -30.59 -27.82 -29.18
N GLY A 5 -30.54 -26.53 -29.52
CA GLY A 5 -31.52 -25.55 -29.02
C GLY A 5 -31.48 -25.22 -27.52
N SER A 6 -30.55 -25.79 -26.75
CA SER A 6 -30.29 -25.40 -25.36
C SER A 6 -29.10 -24.45 -25.31
N GLU A 7 -29.33 -23.21 -24.88
CA GLU A 7 -28.28 -22.25 -24.54
C GLU A 7 -27.65 -22.66 -23.20
N SER A 8 -26.37 -23.04 -23.19
CA SER A 8 -25.64 -23.18 -21.92
C SER A 8 -25.43 -21.80 -21.32
N HIS A 9 -25.83 -21.61 -20.06
CA HIS A 9 -25.59 -20.36 -19.33
C HIS A 9 -24.10 -19.99 -19.43
N ARG A 10 -23.82 -18.77 -19.89
CA ARG A 10 -22.46 -18.25 -19.98
C ARG A 10 -21.93 -18.13 -18.55
N PHE A 11 -21.13 -19.10 -18.10
CA PHE A 11 -20.44 -19.02 -16.82
C PHE A 11 -19.33 -17.98 -16.95
N ILE A 12 -19.59 -16.79 -16.46
CA ILE A 12 -18.57 -15.75 -16.33
C ILE A 12 -17.76 -16.12 -15.10
N CYS A 13 -16.64 -16.82 -15.31
CA CYS A 13 -15.65 -17.02 -14.27
C CYS A 13 -14.93 -15.67 -14.08
N ARG A 14 -15.38 -14.88 -13.10
CA ARG A 14 -14.65 -13.68 -12.69
C ARG A 14 -13.40 -14.17 -11.95
N SER A 15 -12.21 -13.91 -12.48
CA SER A 15 -10.91 -14.22 -11.82
C SER A 15 -10.67 -13.41 -10.53
N VAL A 16 -11.69 -12.73 -10.02
CA VAL A 16 -11.64 -11.89 -8.84
C VAL A 16 -12.56 -12.53 -7.81
N ALA A 17 -12.04 -12.77 -6.62
CA ALA A 17 -12.79 -13.39 -5.54
C ALA A 17 -14.11 -12.63 -5.28
N PRO A 18 -15.23 -13.33 -5.04
CA PRO A 18 -16.52 -12.67 -4.81
C PRO A 18 -16.45 -11.78 -3.57
N GLN A 19 -16.98 -10.55 -3.70
CA GLN A 19 -17.11 -9.61 -2.59
C GLN A 19 -17.86 -10.27 -1.43
N GLY A 20 -17.30 -10.20 -0.22
CA GLY A 20 -17.92 -10.78 0.98
C GLY A 20 -17.57 -12.25 1.26
N THR A 21 -16.58 -12.83 0.59
CA THR A 21 -16.05 -14.15 0.97
C THR A 21 -14.88 -14.02 1.95
N VAL A 22 -14.91 -14.81 3.03
CA VAL A 22 -13.80 -14.93 4.00
C VAL A 22 -12.48 -15.29 3.30
N LEU A 23 -12.56 -16.06 2.21
CA LEU A 23 -11.43 -16.47 1.38
C LEU A 23 -10.81 -15.29 0.60
N ALA A 24 -11.60 -14.33 0.12
CA ALA A 24 -11.08 -13.12 -0.53
C ALA A 24 -10.25 -12.30 0.46
N LEU A 25 -10.77 -12.10 1.68
CA LEU A 25 -10.07 -11.37 2.73
C LEU A 25 -8.80 -12.10 3.17
N PHE A 26 -8.82 -13.43 3.24
CA PHE A 26 -7.68 -14.27 3.59
C PHE A 26 -6.57 -14.25 2.53
N LEU A 27 -6.92 -14.46 1.26
CA LEU A 27 -5.97 -14.37 0.15
C LEU A 27 -5.38 -12.97 0.03
N PHE A 28 -6.21 -11.95 0.24
CA PHE A 28 -5.78 -10.56 0.24
C PHE A 28 -4.86 -10.23 1.42
N THR A 29 -5.10 -10.80 2.60
CA THR A 29 -4.21 -10.65 3.77
C THR A 29 -2.88 -11.35 3.54
N LEU A 30 -2.89 -12.59 3.04
CA LEU A 30 -1.67 -13.35 2.74
C LEU A 30 -0.83 -12.68 1.67
N TYR A 31 -1.48 -12.16 0.64
CA TYR A 31 -0.82 -11.47 -0.46
C TYR A 31 -0.25 -10.12 -0.01
N ASN A 32 -0.97 -9.36 0.83
CA ASN A 32 -0.41 -8.14 1.42
C ASN A 32 0.70 -8.43 2.42
N ALA A 33 0.76 -9.60 3.07
CA ALA A 33 1.78 -9.95 4.06
C ALA A 33 3.20 -10.12 3.45
N ASP A 34 3.30 -10.43 2.16
CA ASP A 34 4.57 -10.77 1.49
C ASP A 34 5.57 -9.60 1.45
N PHE A 35 5.10 -8.35 1.37
CA PHE A 35 5.96 -7.17 1.45
C PHE A 35 5.94 -6.56 2.85
N SER A 36 7.00 -6.73 3.63
CA SER A 36 7.15 -6.03 4.91
C SER A 36 8.39 -5.14 4.88
N TYR A 37 8.27 -3.94 5.44
CA TYR A 37 9.38 -3.03 5.63
C TYR A 37 9.34 -2.50 7.06
N SER A 38 10.38 -2.79 7.83
CA SER A 38 10.51 -2.31 9.20
C SER A 38 11.99 -2.13 9.55
N SER A 39 12.36 -0.89 9.83
CA SER A 39 13.66 -0.50 10.34
C SER A 39 13.49 0.37 11.59
N SER A 40 14.59 0.93 12.11
CA SER A 40 14.54 1.88 13.23
C SER A 40 13.85 3.20 12.87
N SER A 41 13.89 3.59 11.59
CA SER A 41 13.45 4.91 11.14
C SER A 41 12.23 4.82 10.24
N CYS A 42 12.03 3.72 9.51
CA CYS A 42 10.94 3.57 8.56
C CYS A 42 10.14 2.29 8.80
N HIS A 43 8.82 2.38 8.63
CA HIS A 43 7.92 1.27 8.85
C HIS A 43 6.71 1.34 7.92
N LEU A 44 6.33 0.20 7.34
CA LEU A 44 5.13 0.06 6.55
C LEU A 44 4.03 -0.65 7.34
N GLN A 45 2.95 0.07 7.64
CA GLN A 45 1.73 -0.48 8.23
C GLN A 45 0.72 -0.79 7.14
N LYS A 46 0.05 -1.93 7.23
CA LYS A 46 -0.99 -2.35 6.27
C LYS A 46 -2.21 -2.84 7.05
N PHE A 47 -3.39 -2.41 6.62
CA PHE A 47 -4.66 -2.86 7.17
C PHE A 47 -5.68 -2.96 6.05
N SER A 48 -6.13 -4.18 5.74
CA SER A 48 -6.95 -4.41 4.54
C SER A 48 -6.27 -3.78 3.31
N ASP A 49 -6.98 -2.92 2.59
CA ASP A 49 -6.58 -2.23 1.37
C ASP A 49 -5.88 -0.91 1.62
N ASP A 50 -5.81 -0.50 2.89
CA ASP A 50 -5.09 0.67 3.32
C ASP A 50 -3.64 0.31 3.68
N SER A 51 -2.71 1.14 3.23
CA SER A 51 -1.29 1.04 3.57
C SER A 51 -0.76 2.42 3.95
N ALA A 52 0.02 2.49 5.02
CA ALA A 52 0.64 3.69 5.53
C ALA A 52 2.15 3.47 5.70
N ALA A 53 2.94 4.19 4.92
CA ALA A 53 4.38 4.27 5.08
C ALA A 53 4.71 5.41 6.05
N VAL A 54 5.43 5.08 7.12
CA VAL A 54 5.87 6.03 8.13
C VAL A 54 7.38 6.07 8.11
N GLY A 55 7.97 7.26 7.98
CA GLY A 55 9.41 7.47 8.01
C GLY A 55 9.76 8.60 8.97
N LEU A 56 10.74 8.36 9.83
CA LEU A 56 11.38 9.36 10.66
C LEU A 56 12.50 10.01 9.85
N ILE A 57 12.28 11.26 9.44
CA ILE A 57 13.29 12.06 8.74
C ILE A 57 14.17 12.74 9.80
N THR A 58 15.48 12.49 9.73
CA THR A 58 16.47 13.06 10.65
C THR A 58 17.44 13.92 9.85
N ASP A 59 17.72 15.14 10.31
CA ASP A 59 18.61 16.10 9.65
C ASP A 59 18.27 16.38 8.16
N GLY A 60 16.99 16.21 7.80
CA GLY A 60 16.50 16.38 6.43
C GLY A 60 16.81 15.23 5.48
N ASP A 61 17.38 14.12 5.98
CA ASP A 61 17.60 12.90 5.18
C ASP A 61 16.34 12.03 5.16
N ASP A 62 15.66 12.01 4.01
CA ASP A 62 14.50 11.17 3.73
C ASP A 62 14.83 9.96 2.84
N THR A 63 16.12 9.67 2.62
CA THR A 63 16.58 8.66 1.64
C THR A 63 15.98 7.28 1.91
N GLU A 64 15.95 6.85 3.18
CA GLU A 64 15.39 5.56 3.55
C GLU A 64 13.88 5.51 3.31
N TYR A 65 13.15 6.58 3.65
CA TYR A 65 11.71 6.67 3.41
C TYR A 65 11.40 6.59 1.92
N ARG A 66 12.15 7.32 1.09
CA ARG A 66 12.02 7.26 -0.37
C ARG A 66 12.31 5.87 -0.93
N GLY A 67 13.32 5.19 -0.39
CA GLY A 67 13.64 3.80 -0.72
C GLY A 67 12.47 2.86 -0.43
N LEU A 68 11.90 2.94 0.78
CA LEU A 68 10.71 2.19 1.17
C LEU A 68 9.55 2.40 0.19
N ILE A 69 9.26 3.66 -0.17
CA ILE A 69 8.17 3.97 -1.11
C ILE A 69 8.44 3.36 -2.48
N GLN A 70 9.68 3.46 -2.98
CA GLN A 70 10.06 2.89 -4.27
C GLN A 70 9.92 1.37 -4.27
N ASP A 71 10.45 0.69 -3.25
CA ASP A 71 10.34 -0.76 -3.10
C ASP A 71 8.88 -1.22 -3.03
N PHE A 72 8.02 -0.46 -2.34
CA PHE A 72 6.60 -0.75 -2.25
C PHE A 72 5.87 -0.58 -3.59
N VAL A 73 6.21 0.46 -4.37
CA VAL A 73 5.69 0.68 -5.72
C VAL A 73 6.11 -0.46 -6.65
N ASP A 74 7.38 -0.84 -6.63
CA ASP A 74 7.92 -1.91 -7.48
C ASP A 74 7.34 -3.28 -7.12
N TRP A 75 7.17 -3.57 -5.83
CA TRP A 75 6.47 -4.77 -5.39
C TRP A 75 5.00 -4.74 -5.83
N SER A 76 4.31 -3.61 -5.70
CA SER A 76 2.91 -3.48 -6.13
C SER A 76 2.76 -3.75 -7.63
N LEU A 77 3.64 -3.18 -8.46
CA LEU A 77 3.65 -3.40 -9.90
C LEU A 77 3.89 -4.88 -10.26
N ARG A 78 4.89 -5.53 -9.65
CA ARG A 78 5.20 -6.95 -9.88
C ARG A 78 4.05 -7.88 -9.52
N ASN A 79 3.24 -7.50 -8.55
CA ASN A 79 2.14 -8.32 -8.08
C ASN A 79 0.80 -7.99 -8.77
N ASN A 80 0.74 -6.98 -9.66
CA ASN A 80 -0.48 -6.48 -10.32
C ASN A 80 -1.42 -5.71 -9.37
N LEU A 81 -0.87 -5.11 -8.32
CA LEU A 81 -1.55 -4.05 -7.57
C LEU A 81 -1.37 -2.70 -8.28
N ARG A 82 -2.40 -1.87 -8.15
CA ARG A 82 -2.37 -0.52 -8.68
C ARG A 82 -2.60 0.48 -7.56
N ILE A 83 -1.55 1.22 -7.22
CA ILE A 83 -1.62 2.31 -6.24
C ILE A 83 -2.42 3.46 -6.85
N ASN A 84 -3.39 3.98 -6.08
CA ASN A 84 -4.17 5.14 -6.49
C ASN A 84 -3.53 6.42 -5.96
N ALA A 85 -2.58 6.97 -6.71
CA ALA A 85 -1.86 8.19 -6.35
C ALA A 85 -2.78 9.39 -6.07
N ASN A 86 -3.97 9.46 -6.68
CA ASN A 86 -4.93 10.53 -6.42
C ASN A 86 -5.52 10.46 -4.99
N LYS A 87 -5.59 9.25 -4.42
CA LYS A 87 -6.05 9.01 -3.05
C LYS A 87 -4.90 8.99 -2.05
N THR A 88 -3.67 8.73 -2.48
CA THR A 88 -2.49 8.75 -1.61
C THR A 88 -2.26 10.17 -1.08
N LYS A 89 -2.04 10.27 0.23
CA LYS A 89 -1.72 11.53 0.92
C LYS A 89 -0.42 11.37 1.69
N GLU A 90 0.41 12.40 1.65
CA GLU A 90 1.62 12.52 2.45
C GLU A 90 1.35 13.49 3.60
N LEU A 91 1.77 13.11 4.80
CA LEU A 91 1.66 13.93 6.00
C LEU A 91 3.05 14.07 6.62
N VAL A 92 3.57 15.30 6.67
CA VAL A 92 4.83 15.63 7.32
C VAL A 92 4.52 16.31 8.64
N VAL A 93 5.06 15.77 9.74
CA VAL A 93 4.90 16.32 11.09
C VAL A 93 6.25 16.80 11.57
N ASP A 94 6.42 18.11 11.69
CA ASP A 94 7.61 18.72 12.28
C ASP A 94 7.46 18.79 13.81
N LEU A 95 8.26 17.99 14.52
CA LEU A 95 8.27 17.91 15.98
C LEU A 95 9.29 18.86 16.62
N LEU A 96 9.94 19.74 15.86
CA LEU A 96 10.83 20.75 16.41
C LEU A 96 10.07 21.56 17.47
N ARG A 97 10.43 21.36 18.74
CA ARG A 97 10.13 22.33 19.80
C ARG A 97 10.76 23.64 19.34
N ARG A 98 9.94 24.65 19.04
CA ARG A 98 10.37 26.05 19.03
C ARG A 98 10.90 26.39 20.43
N ASN A 99 12.12 25.98 20.73
CA ASN A 99 12.91 26.64 21.74
C ASN A 99 13.36 27.94 21.09
N ASN A 100 12.76 29.04 21.54
CA ASN A 100 13.05 30.41 21.16
C ASN A 100 14.55 30.62 20.82
N LEU A 101 14.90 30.71 19.54
CA LEU A 101 16.14 31.38 19.17
C LEU A 101 15.84 32.88 19.21
N PRO A 102 16.55 33.69 20.02
CA PRO A 102 16.45 35.13 19.91
C PRO A 102 16.96 35.56 18.51
N PRO A 103 16.39 36.62 17.91
CA PRO A 103 16.86 37.10 16.62
C PRO A 103 18.34 37.49 16.72
N ALA A 104 19.13 37.02 15.75
CA ALA A 104 20.53 37.39 15.60
C ALA A 104 20.65 38.91 15.33
N PRO A 105 21.73 39.57 15.80
CA PRO A 105 21.91 41.01 15.75
C PRO A 105 21.94 41.61 14.34
#